data_AF-A0A2V9X5J6-F1
#
_entry.id   AF-A0A2V9X5J6-F1
#
_cell.length_a   1.000
_cell.length_b   1.000
_cell.length_c   1.000
_cell.angle_alpha   90.00
_cell.angle_beta   90.00
_cell.angle_gamma   90.00
#
_symmetry.space_group_name_H-M   'P 1'
#
loop_
_entity.id
_entity.type
_entity.pdbx_description
1 polymer ?
#
loop_
_entity_poly.entity_id
_entity_poly.type
_entity_poly.pdbx_seq_one_letter_code
_entity_poly.pdbx_strand_id
1 'polypeptide(L)' 'MQAKAITACTECHESRIIMQQRLNKQSWAKEVDKMIRWGAVVDANDHDALIDYLGTNFGPDRPDYETSRTSRKKTKKQ' A
#
# COMPACT_ATOMS: atom_id res chain seq x y z
N MET A 1 -4.36 -10.46 9.72
CA MET A 1 -3.56 -9.33 9.20
C MET A 1 -4.33 -8.01 9.12
N GLN A 2 -5.54 -7.96 8.53
CA GLN A 2 -6.27 -6.70 8.32
C GLN A 2 -6.52 -5.87 9.59
N ALA A 3 -6.91 -6.49 10.72
CA ALA A 3 -7.14 -5.78 11.98
C ALA A 3 -5.87 -5.09 12.53
N LYS A 4 -4.71 -5.76 12.50
CA LYS A 4 -3.42 -5.20 12.95
C LYS A 4 -2.95 -4.03 12.07
N ALA A 5 -3.16 -4.13 10.76
CA ALA A 5 -2.85 -3.05 9.81
C ALA A 5 -3.68 -1.79 10.07
N ILE A 6 -4.97 -1.97 10.41
CA ILE A 6 -5.86 -0.87 10.73
C ILE A 6 -5.41 -0.25 12.04
N THR A 7 -5.32 -1.02 13.12
CA THR A 7 -4.94 -0.50 14.45
C THR A 7 -3.63 0.29 14.39
N ALA A 8 -2.53 -0.27 13.86
CA ALA A 8 -1.24 0.41 13.85
C ALA A 8 -1.21 1.72 13.04
N CYS A 9 -2.07 1.86 12.03
CA CYS A 9 -2.11 3.04 11.18
C CYS A 9 -3.22 4.03 11.56
N THR A 10 -4.25 3.60 12.32
CA THR A 10 -5.35 4.46 12.75
C THR A 10 -5.12 5.16 14.07
N GLU A 11 -4.05 4.85 14.79
CA GLU A 11 -3.71 5.55 16.04
C GLU A 11 -3.42 7.05 15.81
N CYS A 12 -2.88 7.41 14.64
CA CYS A 12 -2.46 8.78 14.34
C CYS A 12 -3.25 9.47 13.21
N HIS A 13 -3.84 8.71 12.28
CA HIS A 13 -4.59 9.27 11.13
C HIS A 13 -5.64 8.29 10.59
N GLU A 14 -6.60 8.76 9.78
CA GLU A 14 -7.63 7.86 9.24
C GLU A 14 -7.06 6.78 8.28
N SER A 15 -7.73 5.62 8.23
CA SER A 15 -7.36 4.51 7.33
C SER A 15 -7.52 4.85 5.84
N ARG A 16 -8.22 5.95 5.53
CA ARG A 16 -8.41 6.46 4.18
C ARG A 16 -7.09 6.82 3.49
N ILE A 17 -6.08 7.24 4.25
CA ILE A 17 -4.75 7.57 3.70
C ILE A 17 -4.11 6.32 3.08
N ILE A 18 -4.22 5.18 3.74
CA ILE A 18 -3.70 3.87 3.28
C ILE A 18 -4.42 3.44 2.00
N MET A 19 -5.75 3.57 1.99
CA MET A 19 -6.58 3.14 0.84
C MET A 19 -6.35 3.98 -0.42
N GLN A 20 -5.89 5.22 -0.28
CA GLN A 20 -5.55 6.10 -1.41
C GLN A 20 -4.20 5.77 -2.03
N GLN A 21 -3.30 5.12 -1.29
CA GLN A 21 -2.00 4.74 -1.80
C GLN A 21 -2.12 3.62 -2.85
N ARG A 22 -1.34 3.74 -3.93
CA ARG A 22 -1.16 2.74 -4.99
C ARG A 22 0.31 2.42 -5.10
N LEU A 23 0.86 1.86 -4.02
CA LEU A 23 2.29 1.65 -3.86
C LEU A 23 2.63 0.18 -4.13
N ASN A 24 3.78 -0.08 -4.76
CA ASN A 24 4.28 -1.44 -4.89
C ASN A 24 4.82 -1.95 -3.52
N LYS A 25 5.12 -3.25 -3.40
CA LYS A 25 5.61 -3.84 -2.15
C LYS A 25 6.83 -3.13 -1.57
N GLN A 26 7.79 -2.72 -2.41
CA GLN A 26 8.99 -2.02 -1.95
C GLN A 26 8.67 -0.62 -1.39
N SER A 27 7.73 0.08 -2.02
CA SER A 27 7.26 1.37 -1.53
C SER A 27 6.43 1.24 -0.26
N TRP A 28 5.62 0.19 -0.13
CA TRP A 28 4.90 -0.11 1.11
C TRP A 28 5.84 -0.42 2.27
N ALA A 29 6.92 -1.18 2.04
CA ALA A 29 7.94 -1.42 3.05
C ALA A 29 8.50 -0.12 3.62
N LYS A 30 8.87 0.83 2.74
CA LYS A 30 9.38 2.13 3.16
C LYS A 30 8.37 2.95 3.96
N GLU A 31 7.09 2.89 3.61
CA GLU A 31 6.05 3.63 4.34
C GLU A 31 5.79 2.99 5.71
N VAL A 32 5.74 1.66 5.80
CA VAL A 32 5.61 0.92 7.07
C VAL A 32 6.81 1.19 7.98
N ASP A 33 8.04 1.09 7.47
CA ASP A 33 9.28 1.42 8.20
C ASP A 33 9.25 2.85 8.76
N LYS A 34 8.78 3.80 7.94
CA LYS A 34 8.64 5.20 8.32
C LYS A 34 7.60 5.36 9.43
N MET A 35 6.47 4.66 9.36
CA MET A 35 5.46 4.70 10.42
C MET A 35 6.00 4.10 11.72
N ILE A 36 6.76 3.00 11.65
CA ILE A 36 7.42 2.40 12.82
C ILE A 36 8.37 3.41 13.46
N ARG A 37 9.17 4.10 12.64
CA ARG A 37 10.09 5.15 13.12
C ARG A 37 9.36 6.35 13.75
N TRP A 38 8.10 6.59 13.39
CA TRP A 38 7.23 7.60 13.98
C TRP A 38 6.46 7.11 15.21
N GLY A 39 6.59 5.84 15.59
CA GLY A 39 5.99 5.27 16.79
C GLY A 39 4.87 4.26 16.53
N ALA A 40 4.62 3.87 15.28
CA ALA A 40 3.67 2.78 15.00
C ALA A 40 4.22 1.46 15.56
N VAL A 41 3.38 0.76 16.33
CA VAL A 41 3.75 -0.51 16.94
C VAL A 41 3.42 -1.65 15.98
N VAL A 42 4.41 -2.06 15.19
CA VAL A 42 4.33 -3.22 14.29
C VAL A 42 5.35 -4.26 14.74
N ASP A 43 4.90 -5.48 14.99
CA ASP A 43 5.79 -6.59 15.35
C ASP A 43 6.67 -6.99 14.16
N ALA A 44 7.93 -7.33 14.41
CA ALA A 44 8.87 -7.73 13.36
C ALA A 44 8.39 -8.96 12.57
N ASN A 45 7.66 -9.89 13.20
CA ASN A 45 7.10 -11.07 12.54
C ASN A 45 5.87 -10.74 11.68
N ASP A 46 5.16 -9.65 12.01
CA ASP A 46 4.02 -9.18 11.23
C ASP A 46 4.42 -8.20 10.12
N HIS A 47 5.64 -7.66 10.16
CA HIS A 47 6.13 -6.62 9.25
C HIS A 47 6.07 -7.05 7.78
N ASP A 48 6.71 -8.16 7.42
CA ASP A 48 6.75 -8.64 6.04
C ASP A 48 5.35 -9.07 5.56
N ALA A 49 4.57 -9.70 6.45
CA ALA A 49 3.20 -10.11 6.14
C ALA A 49 2.27 -8.89 5.95
N LEU A 50 2.53 -7.78 6.65
CA LEU A 50 1.81 -6.51 6.49
C LEU A 50 2.15 -5.88 5.13
N ILE A 51 3.42 -5.85 4.75
CA ILE A 51 3.86 -5.35 3.43
C ILE A 51 3.25 -6.18 2.31
N ASP A 52 3.24 -7.50 2.44
CA ASP A 52 2.66 -8.40 1.45
C ASP A 52 1.15 -8.16 1.31
N TYR A 53 0.44 -8.01 2.43
CA TYR A 53 -0.96 -7.67 2.45
C TYR A 53 -1.23 -6.30 1.79
N LEU A 54 -0.45 -5.28 2.12
CA LEU A 54 -0.62 -3.93 1.58
C LEU A 54 -0.31 -3.88 0.08
N GLY A 55 0.77 -4.53 -0.38
CA GLY A 55 1.09 -4.62 -1.79
C GLY A 55 0.07 -5.43 -2.60
N THR A 56 -0.52 -6.47 -2.02
CA THR A 56 -1.54 -7.30 -2.67
C THR A 56 -2.90 -6.59 -2.73
N ASN A 57 -3.23 -5.79 -1.70
CA ASN A 57 -4.54 -5.13 -1.60
C ASN A 57 -4.56 -3.68 -2.10
N PHE A 58 -3.42 -3.00 -2.08
CA PHE A 58 -3.28 -1.59 -2.42
C PHE A 58 -2.08 -1.35 -3.36
N GLY A 59 -1.76 -2.36 -4.17
CA GLY A 59 -0.75 -2.28 -5.23
C GLY A 59 -1.19 -1.38 -6.40
N PRO A 60 -0.23 -0.92 -7.23
CA PRO A 60 -0.51 -0.15 -8.45
C PRO A 60 -1.14 -1.01 -9.56
N ASP A 61 -1.00 -2.34 -9.47
CA ASP A 61 -1.57 -3.30 -10.42
C ASP A 61 -3.06 -3.58 -10.21
N ARG A 62 -3.69 -3.02 -9.16
CA ARG A 62 -5.14 -3.02 -9.11
C ARG A 62 -5.60 -1.99 -10.14
N PRO A 63 -6.32 -2.40 -11.21
CA PRO A 63 -6.83 -1.45 -12.17
C PRO A 63 -7.63 -0.44 -11.38
N ASP A 64 -7.28 0.84 -11.55
CA ASP A 64 -8.13 1.96 -11.19
C ASP A 64 -9.55 1.54 -11.57
N TYR A 65 -10.53 1.66 -10.67
CA TYR A 65 -11.92 1.48 -11.09
C TYR A 65 -12.08 2.28 -12.39
N GLU A 66 -12.37 1.55 -13.47
CA GLU A 66 -12.06 1.95 -14.83
C GLU A 66 -12.95 3.13 -15.21
N THR A 67 -12.56 4.35 -14.83
CA THR A 67 -12.94 5.51 -15.62
C THR A 67 -12.12 5.39 -16.88
N SER A 68 -12.70 4.69 -17.85
CA SER A 68 -12.30 4.64 -19.25
C SER A 68 -11.89 6.04 -19.72
N ARG A 69 -10.60 6.36 -19.57
CA ARG A 69 -9.94 7.43 -20.31
C ARG A 69 -8.59 6.91 -20.76
N THR A 70 -8.70 6.21 -21.89
CA THR A 70 -7.69 6.15 -22.94
C THR A 70 -6.40 5.42 -22.57
N SER A 71 -6.48 4.10 -22.66
CA SER A 71 -5.39 3.30 -23.22
C SER A 71 -4.98 3.91 -24.57
N ARG A 72 -3.93 4.75 -24.57
CA ARG A 72 -3.20 5.09 -25.79
C ARG A 72 -1.95 4.21 -25.80
N LYS A 73 -2.14 2.99 -26.32
CA LYS A 73 -1.08 2.07 -26.74
C LYS A 73 0.08 2.87 -27.34
N LYS A 74 1.24 2.90 -26.67
CA LYS A 74 2.50 3.26 -27.33
C LYS A 74 3.11 1.97 -27.88
N THR A 75 2.74 1.68 -29.11
CA THR A 75 3.32 0.66 -29.98
C THR A 75 4.84 0.85 -30.05
N LYS A 76 5.59 -0.18 -29.66
CA LYS A 76 7.04 -0.30 -29.89
C LYS A 76 7.24 -0.42 -31.41
N LYS A 77 7.83 0.61 -32.03
CA LYS A 77 8.17 0.62 -33.46
C LYS A 77 9.47 -0.19 -33.65
N GLN A 78 9.42 -1.15 -34.57
CA GLN A 78 10.57 -1.90 -35.11
C GLN A 78 11.57 -0.94 -35.75
#